data_AF-A0A969GIQ0-F1
#
_entry.id   AF-A0A969GIQ0-F1
#
_cell.length_a   1.000
_cell.length_b   1.000
_cell.length_c   1.000
_cell.angle_alpha   90.00
_cell.angle_beta   90.00
_cell.angle_gamma   90.00
#
_symmetry.space_group_name_H-M   'P 1'
#
loop_
_entity.id
_entity.type
_entity.pdbx_description
1 polymer ?
#
loop_
_entity_poly.entity_id
_entity_poly.type
_entity_poly.pdbx_seq_one_letter_code
_entity_poly.pdbx_strand_id
1 'polypeptide(L)'
;MPANGERYGMFVQAFPGGPGGEGISTAYWDYYDKQILEHYDMIYYDQRGMGLSSALECPNAYAKDFMSYLTSFDTAGVEGADTPAEQQELIDGSRTYVEECVAEIGIEPAKLAYYGTNQVAEDIETFRNLIGDEKFWIYGISYGTAVAQTYAYAHPDRLAGVILDGIIDMTISGEQGSLNQEKAFDKVLLAVLNACNSDASCSADMNGEDAIKVYDELAAQVSENPIKYEFPLVNGEKAKGTFTFNQLEFTTIYQMYSLSARMMFLKA
;
A
#
# COMPACT_ATOMS: atom_id res chain seq x y z
N MET A 1 0.42 -11.97 22.16
CA MET A 1 0.54 -11.34 23.48
C MET A 1 -0.64 -11.77 24.32
N PRO A 2 -0.45 -12.38 25.50
CA PRO A 2 -1.56 -12.87 26.30
C PRO A 2 -2.42 -11.73 26.86
N ALA A 3 -3.69 -12.01 27.08
CA ALA A 3 -4.62 -11.14 27.78
C ALA A 3 -4.14 -10.84 29.21
N ASN A 4 -4.41 -9.63 29.69
CA ASN A 4 -4.01 -9.20 31.04
C ASN A 4 -5.08 -9.46 32.14
N GLY A 5 -6.29 -9.86 31.75
CA GLY A 5 -7.44 -10.10 32.61
C GLY A 5 -8.15 -11.43 32.29
N GLU A 6 -9.48 -11.46 32.41
CA GLU A 6 -10.27 -12.63 32.03
C GLU A 6 -10.20 -12.85 30.51
N ARG A 7 -9.70 -14.01 30.09
CA ARG A 7 -9.45 -14.34 28.69
C ARG A 7 -10.73 -14.81 27.98
N TYR A 8 -11.11 -14.10 26.91
CA TYR A 8 -12.26 -14.41 26.04
C TYR A 8 -11.89 -15.18 24.77
N GLY A 9 -10.59 -15.21 24.41
CA GLY A 9 -10.08 -15.95 23.26
C GLY A 9 -8.96 -15.19 22.55
N MET A 10 -8.56 -15.67 21.38
CA MET A 10 -7.63 -14.96 20.52
C MET A 10 -8.30 -13.83 19.73
N PHE A 11 -7.51 -12.79 19.44
CA PHE A 11 -7.87 -11.71 18.53
C PHE A 11 -6.77 -11.61 17.48
N VAL A 12 -7.10 -12.05 16.26
CA VAL A 12 -6.16 -12.11 15.15
C VAL A 12 -6.17 -10.79 14.42
N GLN A 13 -4.98 -10.24 14.27
CA GLN A 13 -4.76 -9.05 13.49
C GLN A 13 -4.23 -9.44 12.11
N ALA A 14 -5.01 -9.17 11.07
CA ALA A 14 -4.60 -9.31 9.69
C ALA A 14 -4.16 -7.95 9.12
N PHE A 15 -3.24 -7.22 9.76
CA PHE A 15 -2.68 -5.98 9.21
C PHE A 15 -1.21 -5.79 9.64
N PRO A 16 -0.41 -5.00 8.88
CA PRO A 16 -0.72 -3.66 8.37
C PRO A 16 -1.34 -3.60 6.96
N GLY A 17 -1.64 -4.74 6.36
CA GLY A 17 -2.19 -4.81 5.01
C GLY A 17 -1.06 -4.87 3.98
N GLY A 18 -1.17 -4.07 2.91
CA GLY A 18 -0.29 -4.16 1.75
C GLY A 18 -1.01 -4.78 0.55
N PRO A 19 -0.72 -6.04 0.13
CA PRO A 19 0.14 -7.06 0.74
C PRO A 19 1.61 -6.65 0.85
N GLY A 20 2.41 -7.36 1.66
CA GLY A 20 3.82 -7.02 1.88
C GLY A 20 4.16 -6.55 3.30
N GLY A 21 3.15 -6.31 4.14
CA GLY A 21 3.33 -5.76 5.47
C GLY A 21 3.74 -6.78 6.54
N GLU A 22 4.70 -6.42 7.39
CA GLU A 22 5.13 -7.21 8.55
C GLU A 22 4.16 -7.04 9.73
N GLY A 23 3.35 -8.06 10.01
CA GLY A 23 2.32 -8.00 11.04
C GLY A 23 2.89 -7.89 12.45
N ILE A 24 4.03 -8.54 12.74
CA ILE A 24 4.66 -8.47 14.06
C ILE A 24 5.07 -7.03 14.43
N SER A 25 5.50 -6.24 13.44
CA SER A 25 5.90 -4.84 13.66
C SER A 25 4.77 -3.96 14.20
N THR A 26 3.51 -4.34 13.96
CA THR A 26 2.34 -3.57 14.39
C THR A 26 1.97 -3.78 15.86
N ALA A 27 2.60 -4.74 16.54
CA ALA A 27 2.41 -4.96 17.97
C ALA A 27 2.73 -3.73 18.84
N TYR A 28 3.53 -2.79 18.29
CA TYR A 28 3.93 -1.56 18.96
C TYR A 28 3.01 -0.35 18.68
N TRP A 29 1.96 -0.49 17.87
CA TRP A 29 1.17 0.66 17.37
C TRP A 29 0.16 1.24 18.37
N ASP A 30 0.00 0.65 19.56
CA ASP A 30 -0.89 1.11 20.65
C ASP A 30 -2.28 1.60 20.17
N TYR A 31 -2.87 0.88 19.22
CA TYR A 31 -4.09 1.28 18.52
C TYR A 31 -5.37 0.72 19.16
N TYR A 32 -5.25 -0.35 19.97
CA TYR A 32 -6.40 -1.04 20.53
C TYR A 32 -6.89 -0.40 21.82
N ASP A 33 -8.21 -0.40 22.02
CA ASP A 33 -8.78 -0.10 23.33
C ASP A 33 -8.23 -1.09 24.37
N LYS A 34 -7.93 -0.58 25.57
CA LYS A 34 -7.38 -1.38 26.66
C LYS A 34 -8.25 -2.57 27.02
N GLN A 35 -9.57 -2.47 26.84
CA GLN A 35 -10.51 -3.58 27.06
C GLN A 35 -10.24 -4.76 26.12
N ILE A 36 -9.80 -4.52 24.89
CA ILE A 36 -9.43 -5.61 23.97
C ILE A 36 -8.18 -6.31 24.49
N LEU A 37 -7.16 -5.55 24.87
CA LEU A 37 -5.89 -6.08 25.39
C LEU A 37 -6.06 -6.77 26.76
N GLU A 38 -7.06 -6.36 27.54
CA GLU A 38 -7.40 -6.97 28.82
C GLU A 38 -8.00 -8.36 28.63
N HIS A 39 -8.80 -8.57 27.58
CA HIS A 39 -9.62 -9.77 27.44
C HIS A 39 -9.21 -10.71 26.32
N TYR A 40 -8.39 -10.29 25.35
CA TYR A 40 -8.01 -11.13 24.22
C TYR A 40 -6.51 -11.37 24.14
N ASP A 41 -6.15 -12.60 23.79
CA ASP A 41 -4.79 -12.91 23.37
C ASP A 41 -4.58 -12.33 21.96
N MET A 42 -3.80 -11.27 21.86
CA MET A 42 -3.53 -10.61 20.59
C MET A 42 -2.55 -11.46 19.76
N ILE A 43 -2.95 -11.81 18.54
CA ILE A 43 -2.14 -12.58 17.60
C ILE A 43 -1.65 -11.65 16.49
N TYR A 44 -0.38 -11.30 16.60
CA TYR A 44 0.43 -10.61 15.60
C TYR A 44 1.29 -11.64 14.89
N TYR A 45 1.32 -11.63 13.56
CA TYR A 45 2.08 -12.61 12.81
C TYR A 45 2.55 -12.03 11.48
N ASP A 46 3.73 -12.45 11.04
CA ASP A 46 4.18 -12.21 9.67
C ASP A 46 3.59 -13.30 8.79
N GLN A 47 2.95 -12.89 7.69
CA GLN A 47 2.40 -13.83 6.72
C GLN A 47 3.54 -14.62 6.07
N ARG A 48 3.25 -15.82 5.58
CA ARG A 48 4.23 -16.64 4.85
C ARG A 48 4.94 -15.82 3.77
N GLY A 49 6.27 -15.92 3.73
CA GLY A 49 7.05 -15.17 2.76
C GLY A 49 7.35 -13.73 3.17
N MET A 50 7.02 -13.29 4.38
CA MET A 50 7.26 -11.93 4.88
C MET A 50 8.03 -11.95 6.20
N GLY A 51 8.79 -10.89 6.48
CA GLY A 51 9.46 -10.67 7.77
C GLY A 51 10.17 -11.92 8.32
N LEU A 52 9.83 -12.31 9.54
CA LEU A 52 10.41 -13.48 10.20
C LEU A 52 9.88 -14.83 9.67
N SER A 53 8.85 -14.82 8.81
CA SER A 53 8.20 -16.00 8.22
C SER A 53 8.83 -16.39 6.87
N SER A 54 10.17 -16.39 6.81
CA SER A 54 11.00 -16.66 5.61
C SER A 54 10.72 -15.69 4.46
N ALA A 55 11.12 -14.44 4.62
CA ALA A 55 10.89 -13.38 3.64
C ALA A 55 11.32 -13.74 2.21
N LEU A 56 10.42 -13.51 1.23
CA LEU A 56 10.72 -13.56 -0.19
C LEU A 56 11.09 -12.15 -0.65
N GLU A 57 12.39 -11.88 -0.73
CA GLU A 57 12.92 -10.55 -1.03
C GLU A 57 13.67 -10.52 -2.36
N CYS A 58 13.41 -9.49 -3.17
CA CYS A 58 14.19 -9.18 -4.37
C CYS A 58 14.55 -7.68 -4.42
N PRO A 59 15.30 -7.18 -3.43
CA PRO A 59 15.54 -5.74 -3.27
C PRO A 59 16.25 -5.12 -4.49
N ASN A 60 17.11 -5.87 -5.19
CA ASN A 60 17.80 -5.35 -6.36
C ASN A 60 16.87 -5.25 -7.57
N ALA A 61 16.11 -6.31 -7.86
CA ALA A 61 15.11 -6.29 -8.93
C ALA A 61 14.05 -5.21 -8.67
N TYR A 62 13.55 -5.10 -7.44
CA TYR A 62 12.58 -4.08 -7.04
C TYR A 62 13.13 -2.67 -7.17
N ALA A 63 14.34 -2.40 -6.65
CA ALA A 63 14.93 -1.07 -6.76
C ALA A 63 15.16 -0.66 -8.23
N LYS A 64 15.58 -1.61 -9.08
CA LYS A 64 15.77 -1.38 -10.51
C LYS A 64 14.44 -1.03 -11.20
N ASP A 65 13.39 -1.81 -10.96
CA ASP A 65 12.07 -1.58 -11.55
C ASP A 65 11.44 -0.28 -11.05
N PHE A 66 11.42 -0.06 -9.74
CA PHE A 66 10.88 1.14 -9.12
C PHE A 66 11.60 2.41 -9.59
N MET A 67 12.93 2.35 -9.72
CA MET A 67 13.69 3.48 -10.25
C MET A 67 13.44 3.71 -11.74
N SER A 68 13.28 2.64 -12.52
CA SER A 68 12.84 2.75 -13.91
C SER A 68 11.48 3.47 -14.01
N TYR A 69 10.53 3.14 -13.14
CA TYR A 69 9.22 3.81 -13.10
C TYR A 69 9.30 5.30 -12.71
N LEU A 70 10.04 5.63 -11.65
CA LEU A 70 10.14 7.03 -11.18
C LEU A 70 10.97 7.93 -12.10
N THR A 71 11.87 7.35 -12.90
CA THR A 71 12.77 8.08 -13.80
C THR A 71 12.42 7.89 -15.26
N SER A 72 11.38 7.14 -15.59
CA SER A 72 10.81 7.18 -16.92
C SER A 72 10.20 8.56 -17.15
N PHE A 73 10.44 9.06 -18.34
CA PHE A 73 9.87 10.31 -18.82
C PHE A 73 9.00 9.92 -20.01
N ASP A 74 7.78 10.42 -20.03
CA ASP A 74 7.01 10.38 -21.25
C ASP A 74 7.71 11.29 -22.29
N THR A 75 8.38 10.67 -23.25
CA THR A 75 9.02 11.40 -24.36
C THR A 75 8.06 11.70 -25.51
N ALA A 76 6.83 11.17 -25.46
CA ALA A 76 5.81 11.29 -26.50
C ALA A 76 4.72 12.33 -26.16
N GLY A 77 4.61 12.76 -24.90
CA GLY A 77 3.66 13.78 -24.45
C GLY A 77 2.21 13.27 -24.43
N VAL A 78 2.01 11.96 -24.28
CA VAL A 78 0.70 11.32 -24.15
C VAL A 78 0.75 10.36 -22.95
N GLU A 79 -0.14 10.61 -21.99
CA GLU A 79 -0.18 9.91 -20.71
C GLU A 79 -0.41 8.41 -20.85
N GLY A 80 0.58 7.60 -20.48
CA GLY A 80 0.43 6.16 -20.32
C GLY A 80 0.90 5.35 -21.52
N ALA A 81 0.37 4.13 -21.66
CA ALA A 81 0.70 3.22 -22.75
C ALA A 81 -0.39 3.25 -23.83
N ASP A 82 -0.38 4.32 -24.62
CA ASP A 82 -1.42 4.62 -25.62
C ASP A 82 -1.25 3.85 -26.92
N THR A 83 -0.01 3.45 -27.23
CA THR A 83 0.30 2.66 -28.41
C THR A 83 0.50 1.18 -28.06
N PRO A 84 0.21 0.26 -29.00
CA PRO A 84 0.54 -1.15 -28.82
C PRO A 84 2.04 -1.40 -28.56
N ALA A 85 2.93 -0.52 -29.02
CA ALA A 85 4.37 -0.63 -28.79
C ALA A 85 4.73 -0.33 -27.34
N GLU A 86 4.21 0.76 -26.76
CA GLU A 86 4.40 1.10 -25.35
C GLU A 86 3.78 0.05 -24.43
N GLN A 87 2.59 -0.46 -24.77
CA GLN A 87 1.95 -1.54 -24.02
C GLN A 87 2.82 -2.80 -24.00
N GLN A 88 3.40 -3.15 -25.16
CA GLN A 88 4.29 -4.31 -25.26
C GLN A 88 5.58 -4.10 -24.46
N GLU A 89 6.14 -2.89 -24.46
CA GLU A 89 7.31 -2.54 -23.65
C GLU A 89 7.03 -2.70 -22.14
N LEU A 90 5.89 -2.23 -21.64
CA LEU A 90 5.49 -2.42 -20.24
C LEU A 90 5.32 -3.91 -19.88
N ILE A 91 4.74 -4.70 -20.80
CA ILE A 91 4.58 -6.15 -20.61
C ILE A 91 5.96 -6.83 -20.51
N ASP A 92 6.89 -6.47 -21.39
CA ASP A 92 8.23 -7.07 -21.41
C ASP A 92 9.09 -6.60 -20.23
N GLY A 93 8.93 -5.35 -19.79
CA GLY A 93 9.50 -4.85 -18.54
C GLY A 93 9.00 -5.63 -17.32
N SER A 94 7.68 -5.83 -17.22
CA SER A 94 7.06 -6.61 -16.13
C SER A 94 7.56 -8.06 -16.11
N ARG A 95 7.72 -8.69 -17.28
CA ARG A 95 8.31 -10.05 -17.38
C ARG A 95 9.75 -10.08 -16.87
N THR A 96 10.55 -9.11 -17.30
CA THR A 96 11.95 -8.99 -16.87
C THR A 96 12.04 -8.82 -15.35
N TYR A 97 11.22 -7.95 -14.77
CA TYR A 97 11.16 -7.78 -13.31
C TYR A 97 10.83 -9.10 -12.59
N VAL A 98 9.80 -9.82 -13.04
CA VAL A 98 9.40 -11.10 -12.43
C VAL A 98 10.52 -12.14 -12.54
N GLU A 99 11.16 -12.27 -13.69
CA GLU A 99 12.28 -13.20 -13.90
C GLU A 99 13.47 -12.89 -13.00
N GLU A 100 13.87 -11.62 -12.92
CA GLU A 100 14.96 -11.15 -12.07
C GLU A 100 14.63 -11.34 -10.58
N CYS A 101 13.41 -10.97 -10.17
CA CYS A 101 12.97 -11.10 -8.78
C CYS A 101 12.92 -12.57 -8.34
N VAL A 102 12.37 -13.48 -9.16
CA VAL A 102 12.34 -14.91 -8.83
C VAL A 102 13.73 -15.52 -8.78
N ALA A 103 14.63 -15.11 -9.67
CA ALA A 103 16.03 -15.53 -9.65
C ALA A 103 16.75 -15.01 -8.39
N GLU A 104 16.50 -13.77 -7.97
CA GLU A 104 17.09 -13.16 -6.77
C GLU A 104 16.60 -13.83 -5.48
N ILE A 105 15.29 -14.11 -5.39
CA ILE A 105 14.70 -14.86 -4.26
C ILE A 105 15.28 -16.29 -4.19
N GLY A 106 15.63 -16.87 -5.35
CA GLY A 106 16.15 -18.24 -5.43
C GLY A 106 15.10 -19.33 -5.14
N ILE A 107 13.82 -18.99 -5.25
CA ILE A 107 12.70 -19.92 -5.06
C ILE A 107 12.38 -20.67 -6.35
N GLU A 108 12.00 -21.94 -6.23
CA GLU A 108 11.42 -22.68 -7.35
C GLU A 108 10.08 -22.01 -7.77
N PRO A 109 9.91 -21.59 -9.03
CA PRO A 109 8.74 -20.81 -9.45
C PRO A 109 7.39 -21.48 -9.10
N ALA A 110 7.32 -22.80 -9.20
CA ALA A 110 6.10 -23.57 -8.87
C ALA A 110 5.68 -23.41 -7.40
N LYS A 111 6.59 -23.05 -6.49
CA LYS A 111 6.28 -22.85 -5.08
C LYS A 111 5.63 -21.50 -4.78
N LEU A 112 5.71 -20.52 -5.68
CA LEU A 112 5.07 -19.21 -5.50
C LEU A 112 3.55 -19.32 -5.34
N ALA A 113 2.94 -20.37 -5.91
CA ALA A 113 1.51 -20.66 -5.75
C ALA A 113 1.07 -20.90 -4.29
N TYR A 114 2.01 -21.18 -3.37
CA TYR A 114 1.71 -21.41 -1.95
C TYR A 114 1.76 -20.15 -1.08
N TYR A 115 1.98 -18.97 -1.67
CA TYR A 115 2.07 -17.68 -0.95
C TYR A 115 0.80 -16.83 -1.11
N GLY A 116 -0.30 -17.43 -1.56
CA GLY A 116 -1.58 -16.74 -1.74
C GLY A 116 -2.40 -16.60 -0.45
N THR A 117 -3.41 -15.73 -0.48
CA THR A 117 -4.32 -15.44 0.64
C THR A 117 -5.03 -16.68 1.19
N ASN A 118 -5.37 -17.64 0.33
CA ASN A 118 -5.96 -18.92 0.77
C ASN A 118 -5.04 -19.65 1.74
N GLN A 119 -3.75 -19.65 1.45
CA GLN A 119 -2.77 -20.30 2.31
C GLN A 119 -2.50 -19.53 3.60
N VAL A 120 -2.66 -18.21 3.60
CA VAL A 120 -2.62 -17.38 4.82
C VAL A 120 -3.82 -17.70 5.73
N ALA A 121 -5.01 -17.92 5.16
CA ALA A 121 -6.18 -18.34 5.94
C ALA A 121 -5.94 -19.68 6.66
N GLU A 122 -5.28 -20.64 6.01
CA GLU A 122 -4.91 -21.91 6.64
C GLU A 122 -3.82 -21.75 7.71
N ASP A 123 -2.93 -20.76 7.59
CA ASP A 123 -1.96 -20.44 8.65
C ASP A 123 -2.68 -19.94 9.91
N ILE A 124 -3.69 -19.07 9.75
CA ILE A 124 -4.52 -18.59 10.86
C ILE A 124 -5.29 -19.75 11.50
N GLU A 125 -5.83 -20.68 10.71
CA GLU A 125 -6.51 -21.86 11.24
C GLU A 125 -5.55 -22.76 12.02
N THR A 126 -4.29 -22.86 11.59
CA THR A 126 -3.24 -23.56 12.32
C THR A 126 -2.98 -22.89 13.67
N PHE A 127 -2.90 -21.56 13.73
CA PHE A 127 -2.76 -20.83 15.00
C PHE A 127 -3.95 -21.10 15.93
N ARG A 128 -5.18 -21.05 15.41
CA ARG A 128 -6.39 -21.35 16.18
C ARG A 128 -6.34 -22.75 16.79
N ASN A 129 -5.96 -23.76 16.00
CA ASN A 129 -5.84 -25.14 16.47
C ASN A 129 -4.76 -25.32 17.54
N LEU A 130 -3.61 -24.65 17.39
CA LEU A 130 -2.51 -24.72 18.36
C LEU A 130 -2.84 -24.02 19.68
N ILE A 131 -3.54 -22.89 19.63
CA ILE A 131 -3.98 -22.14 20.82
C ILE A 131 -5.15 -22.87 21.51
N GLY A 132 -6.01 -23.53 20.72
CA GLY A 132 -7.14 -24.32 21.22
C GLY A 132 -8.46 -23.56 21.35
N ASP A 133 -8.57 -22.35 20.80
CA ASP A 133 -9.81 -21.58 20.81
C ASP A 133 -10.82 -22.13 19.80
N GLU A 134 -12.07 -22.35 20.21
CA GLU A 134 -13.12 -22.83 19.30
C GLU A 134 -13.55 -21.74 18.31
N LYS A 135 -13.64 -20.49 18.78
CA LYS A 135 -14.00 -19.30 18.01
C LYS A 135 -13.14 -18.12 18.42
N PHE A 136 -12.90 -17.20 17.48
CA PHE A 136 -12.07 -16.02 17.73
C PHE A 136 -12.49 -14.79 16.91
N TRP A 137 -11.91 -13.64 17.21
CA TRP A 137 -12.10 -12.40 16.45
C TRP A 137 -10.99 -12.19 15.44
N ILE A 138 -11.32 -11.74 14.24
CA ILE A 138 -10.33 -11.29 13.25
C ILE A 138 -10.59 -9.84 12.85
N TYR A 139 -9.53 -9.04 12.82
CA TYR A 139 -9.56 -7.66 12.34
C TYR A 139 -8.61 -7.49 11.15
N GLY A 140 -9.18 -7.22 9.98
CA GLY A 140 -8.45 -6.94 8.75
C GLY A 140 -8.48 -5.46 8.39
N ILE A 141 -7.34 -4.92 7.99
CA ILE A 141 -7.20 -3.57 7.41
C ILE A 141 -6.63 -3.67 6.00
N SER A 142 -7.18 -2.95 5.04
CA SER A 142 -6.70 -2.92 3.64
C SER A 142 -6.66 -4.34 3.04
N TYR A 143 -5.54 -4.83 2.50
CA TYR A 143 -5.37 -6.24 2.09
C TYR A 143 -5.75 -7.26 3.18
N GLY A 144 -5.59 -6.89 4.45
CA GLY A 144 -6.09 -7.64 5.59
C GLY A 144 -7.57 -7.98 5.55
N THR A 145 -8.38 -7.13 4.92
CA THR A 145 -9.80 -7.41 4.72
C THR A 145 -10.03 -8.55 3.76
N ALA A 146 -9.18 -8.72 2.73
CA ALA A 146 -9.22 -9.89 1.87
C ALA A 146 -8.83 -11.15 2.65
N VAL A 147 -7.78 -11.10 3.48
CA VAL A 147 -7.39 -12.21 4.38
C VAL A 147 -8.55 -12.62 5.30
N ALA A 148 -9.17 -11.65 5.98
CA ALA A 148 -10.28 -11.90 6.90
C ALA A 148 -11.52 -12.46 6.19
N GLN A 149 -11.86 -11.95 5.00
CA GLN A 149 -12.95 -12.48 4.19
C GLN A 149 -12.67 -13.90 3.68
N THR A 150 -11.44 -14.18 3.23
CA THR A 150 -11.00 -15.53 2.81
C THR A 150 -11.10 -16.51 3.97
N TYR A 151 -10.63 -16.13 5.17
CA TYR A 151 -10.77 -16.96 6.36
C TYR A 151 -12.25 -17.22 6.71
N ALA A 152 -13.08 -16.17 6.70
CA ALA A 152 -14.51 -16.29 7.00
C ALA A 152 -15.24 -17.20 6.01
N TYR A 153 -14.83 -17.21 4.74
CA TYR A 153 -15.38 -18.11 3.73
C TYR A 153 -14.94 -19.57 3.94
N ALA A 154 -13.66 -19.80 4.26
CA ALA A 154 -13.11 -21.15 4.43
C ALA A 154 -13.53 -21.80 5.77
N HIS A 155 -13.59 -21.00 6.84
CA HIS A 155 -13.80 -21.45 8.22
C HIS A 155 -14.93 -20.67 8.94
N PRO A 156 -16.15 -20.61 8.37
CA PRO A 156 -17.22 -19.72 8.86
C PRO A 156 -17.63 -19.99 10.32
N ASP A 157 -17.56 -21.25 10.76
CA ASP A 157 -17.96 -21.67 12.11
C ASP A 157 -16.91 -21.35 13.18
N ARG A 158 -15.75 -20.81 12.81
CA ARG A 158 -14.61 -20.52 13.71
C ARG A 158 -14.50 -19.07 14.13
N LEU A 159 -15.42 -18.22 13.69
CA LEU A 159 -15.39 -16.80 14.02
C LEU A 159 -16.44 -16.43 15.06
N ALA A 160 -16.00 -15.74 16.10
CA ALA A 160 -16.85 -15.02 17.04
C ALA A 160 -17.27 -13.65 16.46
N GLY A 161 -16.41 -13.05 15.64
CA GLY A 161 -16.71 -11.83 14.90
C GLY A 161 -15.59 -11.43 13.93
N VAL A 162 -15.94 -10.52 13.02
CA VAL A 162 -15.05 -10.03 11.95
C VAL A 162 -15.15 -8.51 11.89
N ILE A 163 -14.00 -7.84 11.85
CA ILE A 163 -13.90 -6.40 11.61
C ILE A 163 -13.14 -6.21 10.30
N LEU A 164 -13.72 -5.44 9.37
CA LEU A 164 -13.11 -5.11 8.08
C LEU A 164 -13.05 -3.58 7.94
N ASP A 165 -11.85 -3.05 7.76
CA ASP A 165 -11.58 -1.61 7.66
C ASP A 165 -10.75 -1.30 6.40
N GLY A 166 -11.24 -0.42 5.53
CA GLY A 166 -10.69 -0.25 4.18
C GLY A 166 -10.86 -1.50 3.32
N ILE A 167 -12.12 -1.85 3.03
CA ILE A 167 -12.52 -3.15 2.45
C ILE A 167 -12.08 -3.30 0.99
N ILE A 168 -11.42 -4.42 0.68
CA ILE A 168 -11.24 -4.90 -0.68
C ILE A 168 -12.49 -5.68 -1.10
N ASP A 169 -13.14 -5.21 -2.16
CA ASP A 169 -14.22 -5.94 -2.82
C ASP A 169 -13.64 -7.09 -3.65
N MET A 170 -13.81 -8.32 -3.17
CA MET A 170 -13.30 -9.53 -3.85
C MET A 170 -14.20 -10.01 -4.99
N THR A 171 -15.28 -9.30 -5.32
CA THR A 171 -16.24 -9.68 -6.37
C THR A 171 -15.96 -9.00 -7.71
N ILE A 172 -15.08 -8.00 -7.73
CA ILE A 172 -14.68 -7.26 -8.93
C ILE A 172 -13.29 -7.69 -9.39
N SER A 173 -12.96 -7.40 -10.67
CA SER A 173 -11.62 -7.67 -11.20
C SER A 173 -10.60 -6.69 -10.61
N GLY A 174 -9.32 -7.06 -10.70
CA GLY A 174 -8.22 -6.18 -10.27
C GLY A 174 -8.23 -4.85 -11.01
N GLU A 175 -8.48 -4.87 -12.32
CA GLU A 175 -8.55 -3.67 -13.16
C GLU A 175 -9.70 -2.75 -12.73
N GLN A 176 -10.87 -3.32 -12.44
CA GLN A 176 -12.01 -2.54 -11.94
C GLN A 176 -11.74 -1.97 -10.54
N GLY A 177 -11.04 -2.73 -9.69
CA GLY A 177 -10.56 -2.28 -8.39
C GLY A 177 -9.61 -1.08 -8.50
N SER A 178 -8.59 -1.18 -9.36
CA SER A 178 -7.64 -0.09 -9.64
C SER A 178 -8.35 1.16 -10.16
N LEU A 179 -9.25 1.02 -11.14
CA LEU A 179 -10.01 2.15 -11.67
C LEU A 179 -10.88 2.84 -10.59
N ASN A 180 -11.47 2.06 -9.69
CA ASN A 180 -12.25 2.61 -8.57
C ASN A 180 -11.34 3.36 -7.58
N GLN A 181 -10.15 2.83 -7.33
CA GLN A 181 -9.15 3.45 -6.46
C GLN A 181 -8.64 4.77 -7.05
N GLU A 182 -8.28 4.81 -8.34
CA GLU A 182 -7.85 6.04 -9.04
C GLU A 182 -8.92 7.13 -8.95
N LYS A 183 -10.18 6.80 -9.26
CA LYS A 183 -11.31 7.74 -9.12
C LYS A 183 -11.52 8.23 -7.68
N ALA A 184 -11.18 7.41 -6.68
CA ALA A 184 -11.26 7.82 -5.28
C ALA A 184 -10.14 8.79 -4.93
N PHE A 185 -8.91 8.54 -5.40
CA PHE A 185 -7.78 9.46 -5.21
C PHE A 185 -8.01 10.80 -5.88
N ASP A 186 -8.48 10.82 -7.12
CA ASP A 186 -8.84 12.04 -7.85
C ASP A 186 -9.86 12.89 -7.05
N LYS A 187 -10.93 12.27 -6.55
CA LYS A 187 -11.92 12.97 -5.70
C LYS A 187 -11.30 13.54 -4.43
N VAL A 188 -10.39 12.83 -3.79
CA VAL A 188 -9.71 13.31 -2.57
C VAL A 188 -8.77 14.46 -2.91
N LEU A 189 -8.02 14.37 -4.01
CA LEU A 189 -7.15 15.44 -4.50
C LEU A 189 -7.96 16.71 -4.77
N LEU A 190 -9.05 16.62 -5.53
CA LEU A 190 -9.94 17.76 -5.79
C LEU A 190 -10.50 18.34 -4.49
N ALA A 191 -10.89 17.51 -3.52
CA ALA A 191 -11.36 17.99 -2.23
C ALA A 191 -10.26 18.73 -1.44
N VAL A 192 -9.02 18.23 -1.48
CA VAL A 192 -7.85 18.83 -0.82
C VAL A 192 -7.49 20.18 -1.45
N LEU A 193 -7.45 20.26 -2.78
CA LEU A 193 -7.17 21.51 -3.50
C LEU A 193 -8.29 22.54 -3.31
N ASN A 194 -9.56 22.13 -3.31
CA ASN A 194 -10.68 23.02 -2.97
C ASN A 194 -10.63 23.52 -1.52
N ALA A 195 -10.17 22.67 -0.59
CA ALA A 195 -9.95 23.09 0.80
C ALA A 195 -8.84 24.14 0.89
N CYS A 196 -7.77 24.01 0.09
CA CYS A 196 -6.74 25.03 -0.04
C CYS A 196 -7.30 26.38 -0.52
N ASN A 197 -8.12 26.37 -1.57
CA ASN A 197 -8.78 27.57 -2.09
C ASN A 197 -9.66 28.28 -1.05
N SER A 198 -10.22 27.51 -0.11
CA SER A 198 -11.08 28.03 0.97
C SER A 198 -10.29 28.49 2.20
N ASP A 199 -9.01 28.14 2.31
CA ASP A 199 -8.12 28.53 3.39
C ASP A 199 -7.27 29.74 2.98
N ALA A 200 -7.32 30.81 3.75
CA ALA A 200 -6.65 32.06 3.39
C ALA A 200 -5.12 31.94 3.37
N SER A 201 -4.52 31.05 4.19
CA SER A 201 -3.08 30.85 4.19
C SER A 201 -2.67 30.03 2.97
N CYS A 202 -3.35 28.92 2.73
CA CYS A 202 -3.03 28.04 1.58
C CYS A 202 -3.27 28.75 0.24
N SER A 203 -4.38 29.48 0.11
CA SER A 203 -4.65 30.30 -1.07
C SER A 203 -3.57 31.37 -1.28
N ALA A 204 -3.02 31.96 -0.21
CA ALA A 204 -1.92 32.90 -0.33
C ALA A 204 -0.63 32.23 -0.82
N ASP A 205 -0.34 30.99 -0.41
CA ASP A 205 0.79 30.20 -0.91
C ASP A 205 0.65 29.89 -2.41
N MET A 206 -0.59 29.79 -2.91
CA MET A 206 -0.92 29.70 -4.34
C MET A 206 -0.99 31.07 -5.05
N ASN A 207 -0.49 32.15 -4.44
CA ASN A 207 -0.58 33.53 -4.95
C ASN A 207 -2.03 34.01 -5.24
N GLY A 208 -3.02 33.41 -4.58
CA GLY A 208 -4.44 33.68 -4.81
C GLY A 208 -5.02 33.02 -6.07
N GLU A 209 -4.25 32.18 -6.77
CA GLU A 209 -4.75 31.38 -7.88
C GLU A 209 -5.54 30.16 -7.38
N ASP A 210 -6.35 29.58 -8.27
CA ASP A 210 -7.05 28.33 -8.00
C ASP A 210 -6.03 27.19 -7.90
N ALA A 211 -5.95 26.53 -6.75
CA ALA A 211 -5.04 25.44 -6.47
C ALA A 211 -5.18 24.26 -7.46
N ILE A 212 -6.37 24.02 -8.02
CA ILE A 212 -6.57 23.01 -9.07
C ILE A 212 -5.83 23.42 -10.34
N LYS A 213 -5.98 24.67 -10.75
CA LYS A 213 -5.26 25.22 -11.91
C LYS A 213 -3.76 25.17 -11.71
N VAL A 214 -3.27 25.50 -10.51
CA VAL A 214 -1.83 25.43 -10.18
C VAL A 214 -1.32 23.99 -10.28
N TYR A 215 -2.10 23.00 -9.79
CA TYR A 215 -1.75 21.59 -9.92
C TYR A 215 -1.66 21.16 -11.40
N ASP A 216 -2.67 21.49 -12.20
CA ASP A 216 -2.73 21.13 -13.62
C ASP A 216 -1.58 21.78 -14.42
N GLU A 217 -1.24 23.04 -14.13
CA GLU A 217 -0.11 23.73 -14.74
C GLU A 217 1.22 23.09 -14.36
N LEU A 218 1.39 22.68 -13.10
CA LEU A 218 2.57 21.94 -12.67
C LEU A 218 2.67 20.58 -13.38
N ALA A 219 1.57 19.83 -13.45
CA ALA A 219 1.49 18.54 -14.11
C ALA A 219 1.87 18.65 -15.61
N ALA A 220 1.29 19.62 -16.31
CA ALA A 220 1.62 19.91 -17.71
C ALA A 220 3.10 20.32 -17.86
N GLN A 221 3.62 21.16 -16.96
CA GLN A 221 5.02 21.58 -16.97
C GLN A 221 5.96 20.38 -16.81
N VAL A 222 5.75 19.51 -15.82
CA VAL A 222 6.67 18.40 -15.54
C VAL A 222 6.55 17.24 -16.52
N SER A 223 5.42 17.17 -17.25
CA SER A 223 5.24 16.26 -18.38
C SER A 223 6.13 16.66 -19.56
N GLU A 224 6.09 17.94 -19.98
CA GLU A 224 6.90 18.41 -21.11
C GLU A 224 8.36 18.73 -20.73
N ASN A 225 8.58 19.30 -19.55
CA ASN A 225 9.85 19.86 -19.10
C ASN A 225 10.12 19.50 -17.63
N PRO A 226 10.60 18.28 -17.35
CA PRO A 226 10.93 17.83 -16.00
C PRO A 226 11.87 18.80 -15.26
N ILE A 227 11.60 19.04 -13.98
CA ILE A 227 12.30 20.07 -13.19
C ILE A 227 13.58 19.47 -12.60
N LYS A 228 14.74 20.04 -12.94
CA LYS A 228 16.03 19.64 -12.35
C LYS A 228 16.23 20.32 -11.01
N TYR A 229 16.65 19.56 -10.00
CA TYR A 229 16.93 20.08 -8.66
C TYR A 229 18.22 19.51 -8.07
N GLU A 230 18.77 20.19 -7.07
CA GLU A 230 19.88 19.70 -6.26
C GLU A 230 19.42 19.53 -4.81
N PHE A 231 19.75 18.41 -4.19
CA PHE A 231 19.40 18.11 -2.80
C PHE A 231 20.63 17.64 -2.00
N PRO A 232 20.71 17.98 -0.70
CA PRO A 232 21.83 17.57 0.13
C PRO A 232 21.74 16.08 0.48
N LEU A 233 22.87 15.40 0.44
CA LEU A 233 23.06 14.06 0.97
C LEU A 233 23.53 14.13 2.43
N VAL A 234 23.35 13.01 3.16
CA VAL A 234 23.77 12.89 4.57
C VAL A 234 25.27 13.12 4.76
N ASN A 235 26.08 12.81 3.73
CA ASN A 235 27.52 13.05 3.74
C ASN A 235 27.91 14.52 3.46
N GLY A 236 26.94 15.42 3.28
CA GLY A 236 27.16 16.85 2.98
C GLY A 236 27.40 17.17 1.50
N GLU A 237 27.45 16.16 0.62
CA GLU A 237 27.49 16.38 -0.83
C GLU A 237 26.11 16.78 -1.37
N LYS A 238 26.07 17.29 -2.60
CA LYS A 238 24.82 17.55 -3.30
C LYS A 238 24.62 16.50 -4.39
N ALA A 239 23.44 15.89 -4.39
CA ALA A 239 22.97 15.06 -5.48
C ALA A 239 22.07 15.88 -6.42
N LYS A 240 22.02 15.47 -7.69
CA LYS A 240 21.10 16.02 -8.68
C LYS A 240 19.92 15.08 -8.84
N GLY A 241 18.72 15.65 -8.86
CA GLY A 241 17.49 14.94 -9.15
C GLY A 241 16.73 15.59 -10.31
N THR A 242 15.78 14.85 -10.84
CA THR A 242 14.82 15.35 -11.82
C THR A 242 13.43 15.00 -11.33
N PHE A 243 12.59 16.02 -11.18
CA PHE A 243 11.19 15.90 -10.80
C PHE A 243 10.35 15.71 -12.07
N THR A 244 9.73 14.54 -12.17
CA THR A 244 9.03 14.04 -13.35
C THR A 244 7.52 14.04 -13.13
N PHE A 245 6.75 13.92 -14.19
CA PHE A 245 5.31 13.67 -14.07
C PHE A 245 4.99 12.44 -13.21
N ASN A 246 5.67 11.31 -13.43
CA ASN A 246 5.48 10.11 -12.60
C ASN A 246 5.81 10.35 -11.13
N GLN A 247 6.82 11.19 -10.82
CA GLN A 247 7.11 11.57 -9.44
C GLN A 247 6.04 12.48 -8.84
N LEU A 248 5.46 13.39 -9.62
CA LEU A 248 4.31 14.19 -9.19
C LEU A 248 3.14 13.28 -8.87
N GLU A 249 2.69 12.46 -9.82
CA GLU A 249 1.54 11.55 -9.66
C GLU A 249 1.74 10.58 -8.49
N PHE A 250 2.92 9.93 -8.41
CA PHE A 250 3.27 9.07 -7.29
C PHE A 250 3.18 9.84 -5.97
N THR A 251 3.82 11.01 -5.88
CA THR A 251 3.81 11.80 -4.64
C THR A 251 2.39 12.22 -4.26
N THR A 252 1.62 12.74 -5.21
CA THR A 252 0.23 13.19 -5.03
C THR A 252 -0.64 12.07 -4.48
N ILE A 253 -0.66 10.91 -5.14
CA ILE A 253 -1.44 9.74 -4.71
C ILE A 253 -1.06 9.34 -3.28
N TYR A 254 0.24 9.24 -2.98
CA TYR A 254 0.71 8.90 -1.64
C TYR A 254 0.29 9.93 -0.58
N GLN A 255 0.30 11.23 -0.91
CA GLN A 255 -0.15 12.25 0.03
C GLN A 255 -1.67 12.18 0.29
N MET A 256 -2.45 11.64 -0.65
CA MET A 256 -3.90 11.51 -0.47
C MET A 256 -4.29 10.37 0.50
N TYR A 257 -3.39 9.47 0.89
CA TYR A 257 -3.71 8.33 1.76
C TYR A 257 -4.13 8.72 3.18
N SER A 258 -3.52 9.75 3.78
CA SER A 258 -3.76 10.09 5.19
C SER A 258 -4.02 11.57 5.40
N LEU A 259 -4.73 11.91 6.47
CA LEU A 259 -5.04 13.30 6.80
C LEU A 259 -3.76 14.15 6.97
N SER A 260 -2.77 13.64 7.71
CA SER A 260 -1.51 14.35 7.94
C SER A 260 -0.73 14.56 6.65
N ALA A 261 -0.73 13.58 5.75
CA ALA A 261 -0.09 13.68 4.45
C ALA A 261 -0.78 14.73 3.55
N ARG A 262 -2.11 14.76 3.51
CA ARG A 262 -2.88 15.82 2.82
C ARG A 262 -2.56 17.21 3.35
N MET A 263 -2.37 17.34 4.67
CA MET A 263 -1.96 18.63 5.26
C MET A 263 -0.55 19.04 4.86
N MET A 264 0.38 18.09 4.71
CA MET A 264 1.73 18.37 4.21
C MET A 264 1.73 18.75 2.73
N PHE A 265 0.92 18.08 1.91
CA PHE A 265 0.76 18.38 0.49
C PHE A 265 0.33 19.82 0.22
N LEU A 266 -0.54 20.37 1.07
CA LEU A 266 -1.02 21.75 0.96
C LEU A 266 -0.03 22.80 1.46
N LYS A 267 1.01 22.40 2.20
CA LYS A 267 2.06 23.31 2.65
C LYS A 267 3.19 23.30 1.63
N ALA A 268 3.08 24.16 0.62
CA ALA A 268 4.19 24.54 -0.25
C ALA A 268 4.97 25.71 0.39
#